data_AF-A0A6V8HER9-F1
#
_entry.id   AF-A0A6V8HER9-F1
#
_cell.length_a   1.000
_cell.length_b   1.000
_cell.length_c   1.000
_cell.angle_alpha   90.00
_cell.angle_beta   90.00
_cell.angle_gamma   90.00
#
_symmetry.space_group_name_H-M   'P 1'
#
loop_
_entity.id
_entity.type
_entity.pdbx_description
1 polymer ?
#
loop_
_entity_poly.entity_id
_entity_poly.type
_entity_poly.pdbx_seq_one_letter_code
_entity_poly.pdbx_strand_id
1 'polypeptide(L)'
;MISTVPPPRPVSVNSPILPLSSPVHYHKSTSIPTKDAYQNDDDAVSSTYSLTVSLDRLPSMDIEMEDSDDSMIFSSHASQSEIQFNDLPFDIHEAIIDHLFGERTSGSGSIVPGQPDARSWIRALRHPRRKDLSNLALISPIWRDLVQERIYRHIKVKGTTDGLAECEVWFRNHPHLVCHVRHIEFWIPVWGNRAHKNVAPHLREIPPIRRYLNEEAGLLGHNNGFAQQQIVAPDWDLSDNRNRSPNNFAFHVASHNASLEEIFRHIKDVFPETRILTLEAGHCKKPPLVKHFANDPSGLSGDYHLEQLPNIRTLFMRGAWNIMRDYQHWTTISEALPSLREWHCAYAKPKIEAYHTICGALSTLSSNLIHLDISLEGFHSKDQSHWLGGKIGHHHMCRMLGRLVPQLEHLSLTGYICADLFNTARAVTRDHPQDARLRSVDLVVKTCCKDDRNELLSPLLDEPPGVTNMRFIDSFEKLALSSIRCLDTYLDLSYIRIRFIDLDSQCAVLNPYFHLADNKCTGIWSHEIVETLSRVRPTTHFVELADGIFTQYGPNNVIIGAVYPRTRPPSININTYRILSDAAKS
;
A
#
# COMPACT_ATOMS: atom_id res chain seq x y z
N MET A 1 39.48 39.16 13.28
CA MET A 1 38.42 39.87 12.53
C MET A 1 37.36 38.83 12.21
N ILE A 2 36.06 39.13 12.38
CA ILE A 2 34.97 38.14 12.26
C ILE A 2 34.02 38.63 11.16
N SER A 3 33.74 37.79 10.17
CA SER A 3 32.82 38.11 9.08
C SER A 3 31.38 37.86 9.51
N THR A 4 30.53 38.89 9.48
CA THR A 4 29.13 38.83 9.91
C THR A 4 28.20 38.69 8.71
N VAL A 5 27.81 37.46 8.37
CA VAL A 5 26.70 37.19 7.43
C VAL A 5 25.41 37.01 8.24
N PRO A 6 24.39 37.87 8.08
CA PRO A 6 23.13 37.71 8.79
C PRO A 6 22.26 36.60 8.17
N PRO A 7 21.51 35.82 8.97
CA PRO A 7 20.56 34.85 8.45
C PRO A 7 19.38 35.54 7.73
N PRO A 8 18.73 34.85 6.76
CA PRO A 8 17.62 35.43 5.99
C PRO A 8 16.39 35.67 6.89
N ARG A 9 15.76 36.84 6.74
CA ARG A 9 14.57 37.22 7.50
C ARG A 9 13.34 36.38 7.11
N PRO A 10 12.48 35.95 8.06
CA PRO A 10 11.14 35.49 7.75
C PRO A 10 10.30 36.61 7.11
N VAL A 11 9.48 36.26 6.13
CA VAL A 11 8.50 37.19 5.52
C VAL A 11 7.15 37.01 6.22
N SER A 12 6.59 38.09 6.74
CA SER A 12 5.22 38.11 7.31
C SER A 12 4.20 38.25 6.19
N VAL A 13 3.16 37.40 6.18
CA VAL A 13 2.08 37.41 5.18
C VAL A 13 0.73 37.18 5.84
N ASN A 14 0.15 38.24 6.42
CA ASN A 14 -1.21 38.24 6.97
C ASN A 14 -2.12 39.21 6.19
N SER A 15 -2.88 38.69 5.22
CA SER A 15 -4.21 39.19 4.81
C SER A 15 -4.84 38.23 3.78
N PRO A 16 -6.17 37.99 3.81
CA PRO A 16 -6.83 37.04 2.91
C PRO A 16 -7.12 37.63 1.53
N ILE A 17 -7.06 36.80 0.48
CA ILE A 17 -7.53 37.14 -0.87
C ILE A 17 -8.58 36.10 -1.28
N LEU A 18 -9.83 36.56 -1.46
CA LEU A 18 -10.90 35.78 -2.08
C LEU A 18 -10.74 35.77 -3.61
N PRO A 19 -11.22 34.72 -4.31
CA PRO A 19 -10.91 34.52 -5.72
C PRO A 19 -11.68 35.48 -6.64
N LEU A 20 -11.02 35.93 -7.71
CA LEU A 20 -11.65 36.58 -8.85
C LEU A 20 -11.26 35.87 -10.16
N SER A 21 -12.12 35.96 -11.16
CA SER A 21 -12.12 35.11 -12.35
C SER A 21 -11.12 35.50 -13.44
N SER A 22 -10.65 34.47 -14.15
CA SER A 22 -10.02 34.49 -15.49
C SER A 22 -10.90 35.19 -16.56
N PRO A 23 -10.47 35.36 -17.85
CA PRO A 23 -9.21 34.90 -18.46
C PRO A 23 -8.48 35.91 -19.39
N VAL A 24 -7.22 35.62 -19.73
CA VAL A 24 -6.58 36.06 -20.99
C VAL A 24 -5.76 34.91 -21.58
N HIS A 25 -5.98 34.59 -22.85
CA HIS A 25 -5.14 33.67 -23.62
C HIS A 25 -3.90 34.38 -24.15
N TYR A 26 -2.74 33.71 -24.14
CA TYR A 26 -1.63 34.02 -25.04
C TYR A 26 -1.02 32.75 -25.62
N HIS A 27 -0.74 32.76 -26.93
CA HIS A 27 -0.08 31.68 -27.64
C HIS A 27 1.41 31.61 -27.26
N LYS A 28 1.98 30.40 -27.27
CA LYS A 28 3.42 30.18 -27.11
C LYS A 28 3.99 29.52 -28.36
N SER A 29 4.78 30.29 -29.13
CA SER A 29 5.41 29.83 -30.37
C SER A 29 6.70 29.06 -30.12
N THR A 30 7.04 28.17 -31.06
CA THR A 30 8.25 27.34 -31.04
C THR A 30 9.49 28.08 -31.53
N SER A 31 10.61 27.99 -30.81
CA SER A 31 11.95 28.13 -31.38
C SER A 31 13.03 27.51 -30.48
N ILE A 32 14.11 27.04 -31.09
CA ILE A 32 15.34 26.54 -30.46
C ILE A 32 16.49 27.43 -30.95
N PRO A 33 17.45 27.78 -30.10
CA PRO A 33 18.83 27.95 -30.53
C PRO A 33 19.83 27.17 -29.67
N THR A 34 21.05 26.98 -30.20
CA THR A 34 22.10 26.10 -29.66
C THR A 34 23.40 26.86 -29.36
N LYS A 35 24.10 26.43 -28.28
CA LYS A 35 25.58 26.30 -28.12
C LYS A 35 26.51 27.52 -28.31
N ASP A 36 27.64 27.67 -27.59
CA ASP A 36 28.18 26.98 -26.39
C ASP A 36 28.44 28.02 -25.25
N ALA A 37 29.60 28.38 -24.66
CA ALA A 37 30.99 27.90 -24.69
C ALA A 37 31.83 28.39 -23.48
N TYR A 38 32.31 27.45 -22.65
CA TYR A 38 33.38 27.59 -21.62
C TYR A 38 33.11 28.57 -20.43
N GLN A 39 33.73 28.44 -19.25
CA GLN A 39 34.82 27.54 -18.78
C GLN A 39 34.61 27.11 -17.31
N ASN A 40 35.51 26.29 -16.75
CA ASN A 40 35.36 25.52 -15.51
C ASN A 40 35.77 26.29 -14.22
N ASP A 41 35.47 25.71 -13.04
CA ASP A 41 36.49 25.06 -12.19
C ASP A 41 35.86 24.11 -11.14
N ASP A 42 36.69 23.18 -10.67
CA ASP A 42 36.49 21.92 -9.92
C ASP A 42 35.76 22.02 -8.53
N ASP A 43 35.43 20.96 -7.79
CA ASP A 43 36.07 19.63 -7.69
C ASP A 43 35.14 18.52 -7.16
N ALA A 44 35.22 17.30 -7.72
CA ALA A 44 34.52 16.09 -7.24
C ALA A 44 35.09 14.79 -7.85
N VAL A 45 35.70 13.94 -7.04
CA VAL A 45 36.31 12.67 -7.50
C VAL A 45 35.29 11.51 -7.50
N SER A 46 35.10 10.87 -8.66
CA SER A 46 34.57 9.51 -8.79
C SER A 46 35.04 8.89 -10.11
N SER A 47 35.55 7.66 -10.07
CA SER A 47 36.18 7.00 -11.22
C SER A 47 35.34 5.84 -11.75
N THR A 48 34.96 5.94 -13.02
CA THR A 48 34.35 4.84 -13.79
C THR A 48 34.90 4.88 -15.22
N TYR A 49 35.49 3.78 -15.69
CA TYR A 49 35.98 3.67 -17.07
C TYR A 49 34.97 2.96 -17.95
N SER A 50 34.61 3.58 -19.07
CA SER A 50 33.89 2.97 -20.19
C SER A 50 34.72 3.13 -21.46
N LEU A 51 34.73 2.10 -22.32
CA LEU A 51 35.35 2.16 -23.64
C LEU A 51 34.36 1.68 -24.70
N THR A 52 34.11 2.56 -25.68
CA THR A 52 33.41 2.25 -26.92
C THR A 52 34.33 2.60 -28.08
N VAL A 53 34.59 1.65 -28.98
CA VAL A 53 35.43 1.87 -30.17
C VAL A 53 34.54 1.98 -31.41
N SER A 54 34.71 3.07 -32.16
CA SER A 54 34.00 3.31 -33.42
C SER A 54 34.65 2.59 -34.60
N LEU A 55 33.83 2.26 -35.60
CA LEU A 55 34.24 1.64 -36.86
C LEU A 55 34.52 2.71 -37.91
N ASP A 56 35.69 2.67 -38.56
CA ASP A 56 36.00 3.47 -39.76
C ASP A 56 36.82 2.67 -40.79
N ARG A 57 36.95 3.16 -42.03
CA ARG A 57 36.95 2.27 -43.21
C ARG A 57 38.04 2.54 -44.28
N LEU A 58 38.67 1.45 -44.76
CA LEU A 58 39.37 1.32 -46.07
C LEU A 58 40.72 2.10 -46.21
N PRO A 59 41.59 1.85 -47.22
CA PRO A 59 41.39 1.25 -48.57
C PRO A 59 42.09 -0.09 -48.86
N SER A 60 41.87 -0.63 -50.07
CA SER A 60 42.45 -1.88 -50.56
C SER A 60 43.73 -1.70 -51.40
N MET A 61 44.48 -2.79 -51.53
CA MET A 61 45.32 -3.10 -52.68
C MET A 61 45.30 -4.62 -52.90
N ASP A 62 45.14 -5.05 -54.15
CA ASP A 62 45.25 -6.44 -54.57
C ASP A 62 46.66 -6.71 -55.11
N ILE A 63 47.30 -7.80 -54.67
CA ILE A 63 48.49 -8.41 -55.30
C ILE A 63 48.29 -9.95 -55.24
N GLU A 64 48.80 -10.65 -56.25
CA GLU A 64 48.38 -11.99 -56.67
C GLU A 64 49.09 -13.16 -55.95
N MET A 65 48.74 -14.39 -56.36
CA MET A 65 49.11 -15.66 -55.72
C MET A 65 50.52 -16.15 -56.08
N GLU A 66 51.09 -17.04 -55.23
CA GLU A 66 51.78 -18.26 -55.71
C GLU A 66 51.83 -19.34 -54.60
N ASP A 67 51.91 -20.61 -54.99
CA ASP A 67 51.75 -21.79 -54.12
C ASP A 67 53.05 -22.25 -53.44
N SER A 68 52.93 -22.98 -52.31
CA SER A 68 53.86 -24.06 -51.91
C SER A 68 53.23 -24.98 -50.86
N ASP A 69 53.44 -26.29 -51.02
CA ASP A 69 52.71 -27.34 -50.29
C ASP A 69 53.08 -27.52 -48.80
N ASP A 70 52.01 -27.83 -48.06
CA ASP A 70 51.89 -28.73 -46.91
C ASP A 70 53.13 -29.54 -46.48
N SER A 71 53.53 -29.39 -45.21
CA SER A 71 53.76 -30.57 -44.35
C SER A 71 53.87 -30.24 -42.84
N MET A 72 53.58 -31.27 -42.03
CA MET A 72 54.00 -31.45 -40.63
C MET A 72 53.29 -30.66 -39.52
N ILE A 73 52.08 -31.15 -39.19
CA ILE A 73 51.64 -31.52 -37.84
C ILE A 73 52.40 -30.84 -36.68
N PHE A 74 51.78 -29.84 -36.05
CA PHE A 74 52.14 -29.41 -34.69
C PHE A 74 51.00 -29.61 -33.70
N SER A 75 51.32 -30.31 -32.62
CA SER A 75 50.52 -30.59 -31.42
C SER A 75 49.49 -29.49 -31.04
N SER A 76 48.20 -29.78 -31.25
CA SER A 76 47.08 -28.90 -30.87
C SER A 76 46.75 -28.94 -29.37
N HIS A 77 47.72 -28.59 -28.52
CA HIS A 77 47.51 -28.42 -27.08
C HIS A 77 47.09 -26.98 -26.74
N ALA A 78 45.82 -26.68 -27.02
CA ALA A 78 45.15 -25.44 -26.60
C ALA A 78 43.71 -25.73 -26.15
N SER A 79 43.55 -26.62 -25.17
CA SER A 79 42.26 -26.90 -24.51
C SER A 79 41.86 -25.73 -23.59
N GLN A 80 41.63 -24.56 -24.18
CA GLN A 80 40.93 -23.48 -23.50
C GLN A 80 39.47 -23.88 -23.37
N SER A 81 39.07 -24.30 -22.17
CA SER A 81 37.66 -24.45 -21.80
C SER A 81 37.02 -23.06 -21.78
N GLU A 82 36.54 -22.62 -22.95
CA GLU A 82 35.75 -21.40 -23.09
C GLU A 82 34.47 -21.53 -22.26
N ILE A 83 34.46 -20.91 -21.08
CA ILE A 83 33.35 -20.98 -20.12
C ILE A 83 32.12 -20.37 -20.81
N GLN A 84 31.15 -21.20 -21.16
CA GLN A 84 29.95 -20.72 -21.82
C GLN A 84 29.06 -20.01 -20.81
N PHE A 85 28.20 -19.11 -21.30
CA PHE A 85 27.24 -18.42 -20.44
C PHE A 85 26.36 -19.39 -19.63
N ASN A 86 26.03 -20.57 -20.19
CA ASN A 86 25.22 -21.60 -19.53
C ASN A 86 25.98 -22.39 -18.45
N ASP A 87 27.31 -22.29 -18.40
CA ASP A 87 28.16 -22.98 -17.41
C ASP A 87 28.33 -22.14 -16.12
N LEU A 88 27.78 -20.92 -16.11
CA LEU A 88 27.81 -20.04 -14.94
C LEU A 88 26.97 -20.64 -13.79
N PRO A 89 27.40 -20.49 -12.51
CA PRO A 89 26.59 -20.92 -11.38
C PRO A 89 25.21 -20.25 -11.36
N PHE A 90 24.21 -21.01 -10.91
CA PHE A 90 22.82 -20.56 -10.81
C PHE A 90 22.70 -19.19 -10.10
N ASP A 91 23.45 -18.98 -9.01
CA ASP A 91 23.47 -17.74 -8.23
C ASP A 91 23.92 -16.52 -9.06
N ILE A 92 24.83 -16.71 -10.02
CA ILE A 92 25.30 -15.65 -10.92
C ILE A 92 24.20 -15.30 -11.93
N HIS A 93 23.49 -16.30 -12.46
CA HIS A 93 22.30 -16.04 -13.28
C HIS A 93 21.20 -15.33 -12.49
N GLU A 94 20.94 -15.73 -11.25
CA GLU A 94 19.98 -15.04 -10.38
C GLU A 94 20.39 -13.59 -10.10
N ALA A 95 21.67 -13.33 -9.83
CA ALA A 95 22.21 -11.99 -9.57
C ALA A 95 22.14 -11.06 -10.80
N ILE A 96 22.42 -11.57 -12.01
CA ILE A 96 22.26 -10.80 -13.25
C ILE A 96 20.78 -10.46 -13.47
N ILE A 97 19.88 -11.43 -13.24
CA ILE A 97 18.43 -11.22 -13.39
C ILE A 97 17.90 -10.27 -12.29
N ASP A 98 18.42 -10.31 -11.06
CA ASP A 98 18.12 -9.32 -10.01
C ASP A 98 18.59 -7.91 -10.40
N HIS A 99 19.78 -7.76 -11.00
CA HIS A 99 20.24 -6.47 -11.51
C HIS A 99 19.33 -5.91 -12.63
N LEU A 100 18.81 -6.79 -13.51
CA LEU A 100 17.93 -6.41 -14.62
C LEU A 100 16.46 -6.16 -14.21
N PHE A 101 15.96 -6.86 -13.19
CA PHE A 101 14.56 -6.78 -12.73
C PHE A 101 14.37 -5.85 -11.52
N GLY A 102 15.45 -5.47 -10.84
CA GLY A 102 15.45 -4.92 -9.48
C GLY A 102 15.61 -6.04 -8.44
N GLU A 103 16.38 -5.78 -7.38
CA GLU A 103 16.71 -6.77 -6.34
C GLU A 103 15.47 -7.50 -5.80
N ARG A 104 15.58 -8.82 -5.65
CA ARG A 104 14.62 -9.59 -4.87
C ARG A 104 14.68 -9.13 -3.41
N THR A 105 13.65 -8.41 -2.98
CA THR A 105 13.33 -8.25 -1.56
C THR A 105 12.83 -9.59 -1.02
N SER A 106 13.78 -10.48 -0.74
CA SER A 106 13.55 -11.75 -0.06
C SER A 106 12.86 -11.49 1.27
N GLY A 107 11.62 -11.97 1.43
CA GLY A 107 10.75 -11.79 2.61
C GLY A 107 11.22 -12.54 3.88
N SER A 108 12.54 -12.60 4.06
CA SER A 108 13.27 -13.16 5.21
C SER A 108 14.73 -12.65 5.26
N GLY A 109 15.16 -11.77 4.34
CA GLY A 109 16.59 -11.54 4.05
C GLY A 109 17.16 -10.17 4.45
N SER A 110 16.34 -9.12 4.58
CA SER A 110 16.82 -7.79 5.00
C SER A 110 15.79 -7.08 5.87
N ILE A 111 15.93 -7.25 7.19
CA ILE A 111 15.17 -6.48 8.18
C ILE A 111 15.84 -5.10 8.27
N VAL A 112 15.34 -4.13 7.52
CA VAL A 112 15.61 -2.70 7.74
C VAL A 112 14.50 -2.17 8.67
N PRO A 113 14.78 -1.87 9.97
CA PRO A 113 13.74 -1.44 10.90
C PRO A 113 13.16 -0.08 10.51
N GLY A 114 12.00 -0.06 9.84
CA GLY A 114 11.48 1.19 9.28
C GLY A 114 10.27 1.07 8.35
N GLN A 115 10.20 0.02 7.52
CA GLN A 115 9.19 -0.10 6.45
C GLN A 115 8.06 -1.07 6.82
N PRO A 116 6.77 -0.68 6.66
CA PRO A 116 5.67 -1.63 6.74
C PRO A 116 5.60 -2.48 5.46
N ASP A 117 5.84 -3.79 5.58
CA ASP A 117 6.05 -4.72 4.47
C ASP A 117 4.91 -4.82 3.45
N ALA A 118 3.67 -4.47 3.82
CA ALA A 118 2.57 -4.37 2.88
C ALA A 118 2.87 -3.43 1.67
N ARG A 119 3.82 -2.50 1.80
CA ARG A 119 4.34 -1.68 0.68
C ARG A 119 5.52 -2.31 -0.07
N SER A 120 6.25 -3.21 0.58
CA SER A 120 7.37 -3.98 0.01
C SER A 120 6.85 -4.99 -1.02
N TRP A 121 5.95 -5.89 -0.61
CA TRP A 121 5.34 -6.92 -1.50
C TRP A 121 4.72 -6.33 -2.77
N ILE A 122 3.99 -5.20 -2.66
CA ILE A 122 3.34 -4.55 -3.79
C ILE A 122 4.36 -3.94 -4.79
N ARG A 123 5.61 -3.67 -4.38
CA ARG A 123 6.70 -3.27 -5.28
C ARG A 123 7.49 -4.47 -5.80
N ALA A 124 7.85 -5.41 -4.93
CA ALA A 124 8.57 -6.63 -5.25
C ALA A 124 7.91 -7.46 -6.37
N LEU A 125 6.57 -7.43 -6.44
CA LEU A 125 5.76 -8.20 -7.39
C LEU A 125 5.28 -7.36 -8.61
N ARG A 126 5.80 -6.14 -8.81
CA ARG A 126 5.41 -5.24 -9.92
C ARG A 126 6.59 -4.96 -10.87
N HIS A 127 6.90 -5.94 -11.72
CA HIS A 127 7.82 -5.76 -12.85
C HIS A 127 7.15 -4.90 -13.95
N PRO A 128 7.60 -3.64 -14.22
CA PRO A 128 6.87 -2.72 -15.09
C PRO A 128 6.97 -3.00 -16.60
N ARG A 129 7.76 -3.99 -17.01
CA ARG A 129 8.12 -4.28 -18.42
C ARG A 129 7.93 -5.74 -18.80
N ARG A 130 6.78 -6.35 -18.44
CA ARG A 130 6.50 -7.78 -18.62
C ARG A 130 6.87 -8.34 -20.01
N LYS A 131 6.67 -7.58 -21.09
CA LYS A 131 7.02 -7.96 -22.46
C LYS A 131 8.53 -8.08 -22.67
N ASP A 132 9.29 -7.02 -22.40
CA ASP A 132 10.75 -6.99 -22.56
C ASP A 132 11.42 -8.06 -21.69
N LEU A 133 10.94 -8.22 -20.45
CA LEU A 133 11.41 -9.20 -19.49
C LEU A 133 11.09 -10.64 -19.93
N SER A 134 9.94 -10.89 -20.57
CA SER A 134 9.61 -12.22 -21.11
C SER A 134 10.52 -12.67 -22.25
N ASN A 135 11.14 -11.75 -22.99
CA ASN A 135 12.13 -12.09 -24.02
C ASN A 135 13.42 -12.68 -23.41
N LEU A 136 13.72 -12.38 -22.14
CA LEU A 136 14.90 -12.91 -21.46
C LEU A 136 14.80 -14.43 -21.21
N ALA A 137 13.57 -14.98 -21.16
CA ALA A 137 13.30 -16.42 -21.13
C ALA A 137 13.64 -17.17 -22.44
N LEU A 138 14.09 -16.44 -23.47
CA LEU A 138 14.57 -16.99 -24.74
C LEU A 138 16.10 -17.12 -24.78
N ILE A 139 16.84 -16.52 -23.83
CA ILE A 139 18.32 -16.49 -23.84
C ILE A 139 18.92 -17.87 -23.52
N SER A 140 18.45 -18.53 -22.46
CA SER A 140 18.86 -19.90 -22.10
C SER A 140 17.75 -20.67 -21.38
N PRO A 141 17.85 -22.01 -21.26
CA PRO A 141 16.91 -22.78 -20.45
C PRO A 141 16.91 -22.36 -18.98
N ILE A 142 18.08 -22.08 -18.39
CA ILE A 142 18.18 -21.63 -16.99
C ILE A 142 17.47 -20.28 -16.81
N TRP A 143 17.65 -19.36 -17.77
CA TRP A 143 16.95 -18.07 -17.76
C TRP A 143 15.46 -18.20 -17.99
N ARG A 144 14.99 -19.22 -18.73
CA ARG A 144 13.56 -19.49 -18.89
C ARG A 144 12.89 -19.77 -17.56
N ASP A 145 13.44 -20.70 -16.79
CA ASP A 145 12.84 -21.13 -15.52
C ASP A 145 12.89 -19.99 -14.49
N LEU A 146 14.02 -19.26 -14.41
CA LEU A 146 14.19 -18.09 -13.54
C LEU A 146 13.24 -16.93 -13.88
N VAL A 147 13.04 -16.65 -15.17
CA VAL A 147 12.14 -15.57 -15.62
C VAL A 147 10.67 -15.99 -15.50
N GLN A 148 10.33 -17.26 -15.78
CA GLN A 148 8.99 -17.80 -15.56
C GLN A 148 8.62 -17.82 -14.08
N GLU A 149 9.54 -18.22 -13.18
CA GLU A 149 9.32 -18.18 -11.72
C GLU A 149 8.94 -16.76 -11.27
N ARG A 150 9.66 -15.74 -11.73
CA ARG A 150 9.41 -14.33 -11.40
C ARG A 150 8.10 -13.80 -11.98
N ILE A 151 7.85 -14.03 -13.27
CA ILE A 151 6.66 -13.51 -13.97
C ILE A 151 5.37 -14.15 -13.45
N TYR A 152 5.38 -15.45 -13.14
CA TYR A 152 4.21 -16.21 -12.68
C TYR A 152 4.07 -16.30 -11.16
N ARG A 153 5.05 -15.83 -10.36
CA ARG A 153 4.95 -15.77 -8.88
C ARG A 153 3.66 -15.10 -8.41
N HIS A 154 3.26 -14.02 -9.08
CA HIS A 154 2.05 -13.25 -8.82
C HIS A 154 1.23 -13.04 -10.09
N ILE A 155 0.08 -13.71 -10.14
CA ILE A 155 -0.91 -13.55 -11.21
C ILE A 155 -2.15 -12.79 -10.71
N LYS A 156 -2.73 -11.97 -11.58
CA LYS A 156 -3.98 -11.23 -11.33
C LYS A 156 -5.06 -11.73 -12.29
N VAL A 157 -6.17 -12.20 -11.73
CA VAL A 157 -7.27 -12.85 -12.45
C VAL A 157 -8.54 -11.99 -12.33
N LYS A 158 -9.31 -11.88 -13.41
CA LYS A 158 -10.61 -11.21 -13.39
C LYS A 158 -11.62 -12.13 -12.70
N GLY A 159 -12.20 -11.68 -11.59
CA GLY A 159 -13.20 -12.38 -10.77
C GLY A 159 -14.59 -12.48 -11.42
N THR A 160 -14.61 -12.95 -12.67
CA THR A 160 -15.80 -13.28 -13.46
C THR A 160 -15.69 -14.71 -13.93
N THR A 161 -16.80 -15.41 -14.14
CA THR A 161 -16.85 -16.80 -14.63
C THR A 161 -15.92 -17.03 -15.81
N ASP A 162 -15.98 -16.12 -16.79
CA ASP A 162 -15.21 -16.18 -18.03
C ASP A 162 -13.70 -15.98 -17.79
N GLY A 163 -13.35 -15.22 -16.74
CA GLY A 163 -11.97 -14.95 -16.33
C GLY A 163 -11.34 -16.08 -15.54
N LEU A 164 -12.14 -16.84 -14.78
CA LEU A 164 -11.72 -18.13 -14.21
C LEU A 164 -11.49 -19.15 -15.33
N ALA A 165 -12.40 -19.23 -16.31
CA ALA A 165 -12.28 -20.15 -17.44
C ALA A 165 -11.09 -19.81 -18.35
N GLU A 166 -10.84 -18.54 -18.66
CA GLU A 166 -9.66 -18.07 -19.40
C GLU A 166 -8.36 -18.43 -18.68
N CYS A 167 -8.32 -18.21 -17.35
CA CYS A 167 -7.19 -18.56 -16.51
C CYS A 167 -6.94 -20.08 -16.50
N GLU A 168 -7.99 -20.88 -16.32
CA GLU A 168 -7.90 -22.35 -16.33
C GLU A 168 -7.41 -22.87 -17.68
N VAL A 169 -7.96 -22.38 -18.79
CA VAL A 169 -7.53 -22.76 -20.15
C VAL A 169 -6.06 -22.38 -20.40
N TRP A 170 -5.61 -21.20 -19.93
CA TRP A 170 -4.20 -20.82 -20.04
C TRP A 170 -3.28 -21.80 -19.31
N PHE A 171 -3.55 -22.11 -18.05
CA PHE A 171 -2.68 -22.97 -17.25
C PHE A 171 -2.80 -24.46 -17.61
N ARG A 172 -3.97 -24.92 -18.08
CA ARG A 172 -4.14 -26.28 -18.63
C ARG A 172 -3.29 -26.50 -19.89
N ASN A 173 -3.09 -25.46 -20.70
CA ASN A 173 -2.18 -25.48 -21.86
C ASN A 173 -0.70 -25.31 -21.48
N HIS A 174 -0.40 -24.79 -20.28
CA HIS A 174 0.95 -24.51 -19.81
C HIS A 174 1.17 -25.03 -18.37
N PRO A 175 1.02 -26.34 -18.10
CA PRO A 175 0.99 -26.88 -16.74
C PRO A 175 2.28 -26.67 -15.96
N HIS A 176 3.43 -26.52 -16.65
CA HIS A 176 4.71 -26.18 -16.03
C HIS A 176 4.69 -24.84 -15.30
N LEU A 177 3.84 -23.88 -15.72
CA LEU A 177 3.76 -22.55 -15.09
C LEU A 177 3.00 -22.55 -13.76
N VAL A 178 2.17 -23.57 -13.50
CA VAL A 178 1.37 -23.68 -12.27
C VAL A 178 2.27 -23.74 -11.03
N CYS A 179 3.38 -24.47 -11.10
CA CYS A 179 4.25 -24.70 -9.95
C CYS A 179 4.97 -23.43 -9.47
N HIS A 180 5.01 -22.37 -10.28
CA HIS A 180 5.59 -21.06 -9.92
C HIS A 180 4.59 -20.15 -9.18
N VAL A 181 3.28 -20.37 -9.31
CA VAL A 181 2.26 -19.49 -8.71
C VAL A 181 2.32 -19.58 -7.18
N ARG A 182 2.55 -18.45 -6.52
CA ARG A 182 2.56 -18.33 -5.04
C ARG A 182 1.57 -17.30 -4.54
N HIS A 183 1.22 -16.32 -5.36
CA HIS A 183 0.26 -15.28 -5.07
C HIS A 183 -0.77 -15.18 -6.20
N ILE A 184 -2.05 -15.26 -5.86
CA ILE A 184 -3.17 -15.02 -6.76
C ILE A 184 -3.98 -13.80 -6.29
N GLU A 185 -4.27 -12.88 -7.22
CA GLU A 185 -5.07 -11.69 -6.97
C GLU A 185 -6.35 -11.71 -7.80
N PHE A 186 -7.49 -11.98 -7.17
CA PHE A 186 -8.81 -11.92 -7.83
C PHE A 186 -9.36 -10.51 -7.74
N TRP A 187 -9.56 -9.88 -8.89
CA TRP A 187 -10.19 -8.57 -8.98
C TRP A 187 -11.64 -8.68 -9.42
N ILE A 188 -12.56 -8.30 -8.54
CA ILE A 188 -14.00 -8.56 -8.67
C ILE A 188 -14.73 -7.24 -9.03
N PRO A 189 -15.33 -7.12 -10.23
CA PRO A 189 -15.90 -5.85 -10.70
C PRO A 189 -17.29 -5.60 -10.13
N VAL A 190 -17.40 -4.69 -9.15
CA VAL A 190 -18.66 -4.45 -8.39
C VAL A 190 -19.50 -3.26 -8.89
N TRP A 191 -19.43 -2.91 -10.18
CA TRP A 191 -20.15 -1.73 -10.70
C TRP A 191 -21.67 -1.93 -10.85
N GLY A 192 -22.15 -3.18 -10.85
CA GLY A 192 -23.55 -3.54 -11.03
C GLY A 192 -24.04 -3.30 -12.47
N ASN A 193 -25.33 -3.54 -12.73
CA ASN A 193 -25.94 -3.44 -14.07
C ASN A 193 -26.16 -1.97 -14.52
N ARG A 194 -25.24 -1.05 -14.20
CA ARG A 194 -25.34 0.37 -14.54
C ARG A 194 -25.10 0.65 -16.02
N ALA A 195 -24.30 -0.19 -16.68
CA ALA A 195 -24.11 -0.11 -18.12
C ALA A 195 -25.44 -0.30 -18.89
N HIS A 196 -26.41 -1.03 -18.33
CA HIS A 196 -27.76 -1.18 -18.89
C HIS A 196 -28.71 0.01 -18.62
N LYS A 197 -28.31 1.04 -17.86
CA LYS A 197 -29.13 2.25 -17.64
C LYS A 197 -28.84 3.37 -18.64
N ASN A 198 -27.71 3.31 -19.35
CA ASN A 198 -27.33 4.31 -20.35
C ASN A 198 -27.61 3.82 -21.79
N VAL A 199 -28.06 2.57 -21.97
CA VAL A 199 -28.61 2.09 -23.24
C VAL A 199 -30.07 2.52 -23.33
N ALA A 200 -30.40 3.31 -24.35
CA ALA A 200 -31.74 3.87 -24.51
C ALA A 200 -32.82 2.80 -24.78
N PRO A 201 -34.11 3.05 -24.44
CA PRO A 201 -35.12 1.99 -24.38
C PRO A 201 -35.36 1.22 -25.68
N HIS A 202 -35.14 1.86 -26.82
CA HIS A 202 -35.37 1.33 -28.17
C HIS A 202 -34.38 0.24 -28.63
N LEU A 203 -33.35 -0.08 -27.84
CA LEU A 203 -32.39 -1.17 -28.15
C LEU A 203 -32.62 -2.46 -27.33
N ARG A 204 -33.84 -2.66 -26.80
CA ARG A 204 -34.17 -3.86 -25.99
C ARG A 204 -34.74 -5.05 -26.78
N GLU A 205 -35.17 -4.86 -28.03
CA GLU A 205 -35.97 -5.85 -28.77
C GLU A 205 -35.43 -6.09 -30.20
N ILE A 206 -34.27 -6.74 -30.32
CA ILE A 206 -33.79 -7.31 -31.59
C ILE A 206 -33.15 -8.69 -31.35
N PRO A 207 -33.71 -9.80 -31.89
CA PRO A 207 -33.07 -11.12 -31.87
C PRO A 207 -31.98 -11.25 -32.96
N PRO A 208 -30.98 -12.16 -32.80
CA PRO A 208 -29.78 -12.14 -33.62
C PRO A 208 -29.98 -12.72 -35.04
N ILE A 209 -29.82 -11.89 -36.08
CA ILE A 209 -29.86 -12.29 -37.50
C ILE A 209 -28.61 -11.78 -38.24
N ARG A 210 -28.25 -12.47 -39.35
CA ARG A 210 -26.96 -12.40 -40.05
C ARG A 210 -26.84 -11.21 -41.03
N ARG A 211 -25.65 -10.59 -41.03
CA ARG A 211 -24.84 -10.05 -42.16
C ARG A 211 -25.47 -9.13 -43.25
N TYR A 212 -24.61 -8.19 -43.69
CA TYR A 212 -24.43 -7.58 -45.03
C TYR A 212 -24.97 -6.16 -45.34
N LEU A 213 -23.99 -5.31 -45.67
CA LEU A 213 -23.93 -4.18 -46.61
C LEU A 213 -24.58 -2.79 -46.33
N ASN A 214 -23.77 -1.77 -46.69
CA ASN A 214 -24.03 -0.39 -47.14
C ASN A 214 -24.54 0.75 -46.21
N GLU A 215 -23.58 1.64 -45.89
CA GLU A 215 -23.48 3.08 -46.25
C GLU A 215 -24.55 4.15 -45.90
N GLU A 216 -23.99 5.31 -45.48
CA GLU A 216 -24.49 6.71 -45.51
C GLU A 216 -25.57 7.24 -44.53
N ALA A 217 -25.51 8.57 -44.36
CA ALA A 217 -26.27 9.45 -43.45
C ALA A 217 -26.09 9.23 -41.93
N GLY A 218 -26.15 10.26 -41.06
CA GLY A 218 -26.26 11.70 -41.31
C GLY A 218 -26.21 12.51 -40.00
N LEU A 219 -25.71 13.75 -40.06
CA LEU A 219 -25.45 14.65 -38.91
C LEU A 219 -26.68 14.99 -38.03
N LEU A 220 -26.40 15.29 -36.73
CA LEU A 220 -27.10 16.15 -35.73
C LEU A 220 -27.23 15.45 -34.35
N GLY A 221 -27.11 16.12 -33.19
CA GLY A 221 -26.66 17.50 -32.94
C GLY A 221 -26.70 17.90 -31.44
N HIS A 222 -25.54 18.35 -30.92
CA HIS A 222 -25.30 19.24 -29.75
C HIS A 222 -26.00 19.08 -28.37
N ASN A 223 -25.13 19.11 -27.35
CA ASN A 223 -25.28 19.75 -26.03
C ASN A 223 -26.35 19.27 -25.02
N ASN A 224 -25.85 18.64 -23.94
CA ASN A 224 -25.87 19.30 -22.62
C ASN A 224 -24.69 18.80 -21.77
N GLY A 225 -23.96 19.70 -21.12
CA GLY A 225 -22.71 19.39 -20.43
C GLY A 225 -22.77 19.63 -18.92
N PHE A 226 -22.16 18.74 -18.13
CA PHE A 226 -21.87 18.96 -16.71
C PHE A 226 -20.52 18.33 -16.31
N ALA A 227 -19.68 19.16 -15.68
CA ALA A 227 -18.50 18.85 -14.86
C ALA A 227 -17.76 17.51 -15.10
N GLN A 228 -16.61 17.57 -15.77
CA GLN A 228 -15.58 16.53 -15.61
C GLN A 228 -15.07 16.50 -14.16
N GLN A 229 -15.06 15.32 -13.54
CA GLN A 229 -14.11 14.99 -12.48
C GLN A 229 -13.21 13.86 -12.99
N GLN A 230 -11.90 14.05 -12.87
CA GLN A 230 -10.91 13.12 -13.39
C GLN A 230 -10.95 11.80 -12.62
N ILE A 231 -11.39 10.72 -13.28
CA ILE A 231 -11.22 9.37 -12.76
C ILE A 231 -9.82 8.90 -13.16
N VAL A 232 -8.91 8.80 -12.20
CA VAL A 232 -7.63 8.12 -12.40
C VAL A 232 -7.89 6.61 -12.47
N ALA A 233 -8.17 6.13 -13.67
CA ALA A 233 -8.01 4.71 -13.98
C ALA A 233 -6.52 4.34 -13.93
N PRO A 234 -6.15 3.09 -13.57
CA PRO A 234 -4.81 2.61 -13.86
C PRO A 234 -4.61 2.60 -15.37
N ASP A 235 -3.48 3.14 -15.81
CA ASP A 235 -3.14 3.26 -17.23
C ASP A 235 -2.97 1.87 -17.88
N TRP A 236 -3.63 1.68 -19.02
CA TRP A 236 -3.63 0.44 -19.82
C TRP A 236 -3.36 0.71 -21.31
N ASP A 237 -3.15 1.96 -21.73
CA ASP A 237 -3.03 2.35 -23.14
C ASP A 237 -1.57 2.60 -23.54
N LEU A 238 -0.80 1.52 -23.76
CA LEU A 238 0.46 1.59 -24.52
C LEU A 238 0.57 0.49 -25.60
N SER A 239 0.68 0.97 -26.84
CA SER A 239 1.13 0.32 -28.09
C SER A 239 0.37 -0.89 -28.67
N ASP A 240 -0.62 -0.53 -29.49
CA ASP A 240 -0.91 -1.05 -30.84
C ASP A 240 -1.18 -2.56 -31.05
N ASN A 241 -2.38 -2.82 -31.58
CA ASN A 241 -2.47 -3.52 -32.86
C ASN A 241 -3.58 -2.93 -33.76
N ARG A 242 -3.27 -2.65 -35.03
CA ARG A 242 -4.21 -2.09 -36.01
C ARG A 242 -5.13 -3.17 -36.60
N ASN A 243 -6.07 -3.67 -35.80
CA ASN A 243 -7.30 -4.29 -36.31
C ASN A 243 -8.42 -4.21 -35.27
N ARG A 244 -9.40 -3.32 -35.49
CA ARG A 244 -10.54 -3.12 -34.59
C ARG A 244 -11.55 -4.29 -34.69
N SER A 245 -11.33 -5.33 -33.90
CA SER A 245 -12.42 -6.24 -33.52
C SER A 245 -13.31 -5.55 -32.47
N PRO A 246 -14.65 -5.55 -32.59
CA PRO A 246 -15.54 -4.69 -31.80
C PRO A 246 -15.83 -5.20 -30.37
N ASN A 247 -14.83 -5.71 -29.64
CA ASN A 247 -14.99 -6.33 -28.31
C ASN A 247 -15.00 -5.34 -27.12
N ASN A 248 -15.32 -4.05 -27.33
CA ASN A 248 -15.42 -3.05 -26.26
C ASN A 248 -16.58 -3.28 -25.25
N PHE A 249 -17.29 -4.41 -25.32
CA PHE A 249 -18.42 -4.75 -24.44
C PHE A 249 -18.03 -5.47 -23.14
N ALA A 250 -16.76 -5.87 -22.96
CA ALA A 250 -16.28 -6.76 -21.87
C ALA A 250 -16.38 -6.22 -20.42
N PHE A 251 -16.96 -5.03 -20.24
CA PHE A 251 -17.17 -4.34 -18.94
C PHE A 251 -18.65 -4.17 -18.54
N HIS A 252 -19.61 -4.61 -19.37
CA HIS A 252 -21.00 -4.15 -19.25
C HIS A 252 -21.86 -4.83 -18.17
N VAL A 253 -21.48 -6.00 -17.62
CA VAL A 253 -22.36 -6.71 -16.66
C VAL A 253 -21.61 -7.34 -15.49
N ALA A 254 -22.03 -6.99 -14.28
CA ALA A 254 -21.60 -7.64 -13.03
C ALA A 254 -22.45 -8.90 -12.69
N SER A 255 -23.24 -9.40 -13.64
CA SER A 255 -24.02 -10.65 -13.50
C SER A 255 -23.12 -11.89 -13.53
N HIS A 256 -22.05 -11.82 -14.33
CA HIS A 256 -21.05 -12.87 -14.55
C HIS A 256 -19.89 -12.80 -13.57
N ASN A 257 -20.03 -12.06 -12.46
CA ASN A 257 -19.09 -12.13 -11.35
C ASN A 257 -19.10 -13.55 -10.78
N ALA A 258 -17.91 -14.14 -10.63
CA ALA A 258 -17.75 -15.38 -9.91
C ALA A 258 -18.08 -15.15 -8.43
N SER A 259 -18.67 -16.16 -7.81
CA SER A 259 -18.83 -16.27 -6.36
C SER A 259 -17.48 -16.55 -5.68
N LEU A 260 -17.42 -16.33 -4.36
CA LEU A 260 -16.26 -16.78 -3.57
C LEU A 260 -16.12 -18.31 -3.62
N GLU A 261 -17.24 -19.04 -3.67
CA GLU A 261 -17.27 -20.50 -3.87
C GLU A 261 -16.52 -20.94 -5.13
N GLU A 262 -16.84 -20.34 -6.28
CA GLU A 262 -16.16 -20.62 -7.56
C GLU A 262 -14.68 -20.20 -7.54
N ILE A 263 -14.35 -19.08 -6.88
CA ILE A 263 -12.96 -18.61 -6.73
C ILE A 263 -12.13 -19.57 -5.87
N PHE A 264 -12.65 -20.00 -4.71
CA PHE A 264 -11.92 -20.90 -3.81
C PHE A 264 -11.75 -22.29 -4.46
N ARG A 265 -12.77 -22.80 -5.14
CA ARG A 265 -12.69 -24.03 -5.94
C ARG A 265 -11.62 -23.93 -7.03
N HIS A 266 -11.60 -22.84 -7.80
CA HIS A 266 -10.58 -22.61 -8.83
C HIS A 266 -9.15 -22.54 -8.27
N ILE A 267 -8.93 -21.95 -7.08
CA ILE A 267 -7.60 -21.98 -6.43
C ILE A 267 -7.20 -23.42 -6.05
N LYS A 268 -8.13 -24.18 -5.46
CA LYS A 268 -7.90 -25.58 -5.04
C LYS A 268 -7.54 -26.48 -6.22
N ASP A 269 -8.29 -26.37 -7.31
CA ASP A 269 -8.19 -27.27 -8.45
C ASP A 269 -7.03 -26.90 -9.41
N VAL A 270 -6.71 -25.60 -9.53
CA VAL A 270 -5.72 -25.10 -10.52
C VAL A 270 -4.40 -24.66 -9.88
N PHE A 271 -4.39 -24.16 -8.64
CA PHE A 271 -3.21 -23.56 -7.99
C PHE A 271 -2.98 -24.00 -6.54
N PRO A 272 -2.88 -25.31 -6.25
CA PRO A 272 -2.79 -25.84 -4.88
C PRO A 272 -1.56 -25.31 -4.09
N GLU A 273 -0.47 -24.93 -4.76
CA GLU A 273 0.76 -24.39 -4.13
C GLU A 273 0.69 -22.87 -3.82
N THR A 274 -0.47 -22.24 -4.02
CA THR A 274 -0.67 -20.82 -3.67
C THR A 274 -0.55 -20.61 -2.16
N ARG A 275 0.12 -19.53 -1.74
CA ARG A 275 0.34 -19.17 -0.32
C ARG A 275 -0.23 -17.81 0.05
N ILE A 276 -0.45 -16.93 -0.93
CA ILE A 276 -1.01 -15.59 -0.74
C ILE A 276 -2.27 -15.46 -1.60
N LEU A 277 -3.37 -15.04 -0.99
CA LEU A 277 -4.63 -14.71 -1.66
C LEU A 277 -4.93 -13.21 -1.51
N THR A 278 -5.10 -12.49 -2.63
CA THR A 278 -5.76 -11.18 -2.62
C THR A 278 -7.17 -11.31 -3.18
N LEU A 279 -8.16 -10.82 -2.43
CA LEU A 279 -9.50 -10.52 -2.91
C LEU A 279 -9.62 -8.99 -3.04
N GLU A 280 -9.68 -8.48 -4.27
CA GLU A 280 -9.83 -7.05 -4.57
C GLU A 280 -11.21 -6.78 -5.17
N ALA A 281 -12.18 -6.50 -4.31
CA ALA A 281 -13.50 -6.04 -4.74
C ALA A 281 -13.46 -4.53 -4.98
N GLY A 282 -13.76 -4.09 -6.21
CA GLY A 282 -13.59 -2.69 -6.64
C GLY A 282 -14.42 -1.67 -5.85
N HIS A 283 -14.24 -0.38 -6.14
CA HIS A 283 -15.00 0.70 -5.47
C HIS A 283 -16.05 1.34 -6.39
N CYS A 284 -17.27 1.55 -5.86
CA CYS A 284 -18.28 2.39 -6.52
C CYS A 284 -19.25 3.00 -5.49
N LYS A 285 -20.10 3.93 -5.92
CA LYS A 285 -21.26 4.43 -5.13
C LYS A 285 -22.29 3.29 -4.99
N LYS A 286 -22.73 2.90 -3.78
CA LYS A 286 -23.65 1.76 -3.52
C LYS A 286 -23.24 0.45 -4.26
N PRO A 287 -22.14 -0.21 -3.87
CA PRO A 287 -21.73 -1.49 -4.46
C PRO A 287 -22.58 -2.67 -3.95
N PRO A 288 -22.83 -3.71 -4.77
CA PRO A 288 -23.35 -4.99 -4.29
C PRO A 288 -22.34 -5.67 -3.35
N LEU A 289 -22.80 -6.68 -2.61
CA LEU A 289 -21.93 -7.69 -2.00
C LEU A 289 -21.45 -8.63 -3.12
N VAL A 290 -20.23 -9.13 -3.05
CA VAL A 290 -19.74 -10.25 -3.88
C VAL A 290 -20.49 -11.50 -3.44
N LYS A 291 -21.03 -12.28 -4.39
CA LYS A 291 -21.77 -13.52 -4.05
C LYS A 291 -20.85 -14.44 -3.26
N HIS A 292 -21.30 -14.93 -2.10
CA HIS A 292 -20.55 -15.95 -1.37
C HIS A 292 -20.68 -17.31 -2.06
N PHE A 293 -21.91 -17.77 -2.27
CA PHE A 293 -22.22 -19.03 -2.93
C PHE A 293 -23.15 -18.84 -4.14
N ALA A 294 -23.33 -19.89 -4.94
CA ALA A 294 -24.34 -19.92 -5.99
C ALA A 294 -25.77 -19.92 -5.42
N ASN A 295 -26.01 -20.74 -4.38
CA ASN A 295 -27.33 -20.98 -3.79
C ASN A 295 -27.64 -20.08 -2.58
N ASP A 296 -26.62 -19.66 -1.83
CA ASP A 296 -26.70 -18.48 -0.94
C ASP A 296 -25.78 -17.35 -1.45
N PRO A 297 -26.29 -16.46 -2.32
CA PRO A 297 -25.55 -15.28 -2.76
C PRO A 297 -25.20 -14.30 -1.64
N SER A 298 -25.80 -14.41 -0.45
CA SER A 298 -25.49 -13.54 0.69
C SER A 298 -24.40 -14.11 1.60
N GLY A 299 -24.30 -15.44 1.77
CA GLY A 299 -23.37 -16.07 2.72
C GLY A 299 -23.79 -15.85 4.17
N LEU A 300 -25.10 -15.84 4.43
CA LEU A 300 -25.71 -15.55 5.73
C LEU A 300 -26.52 -16.71 6.31
N SER A 301 -26.81 -17.77 5.53
CA SER A 301 -27.57 -18.92 6.07
C SER A 301 -26.74 -19.81 7.00
N GLY A 302 -25.43 -19.91 6.73
CA GLY A 302 -24.50 -20.78 7.47
C GLY A 302 -24.48 -22.24 7.00
N ASP A 303 -25.34 -22.63 6.06
CA ASP A 303 -25.42 -24.03 5.55
C ASP A 303 -24.35 -24.38 4.50
N TYR A 304 -23.54 -23.39 4.10
CA TYR A 304 -22.57 -23.49 3.00
C TYR A 304 -21.16 -23.09 3.46
N HIS A 305 -20.16 -23.87 3.07
CA HIS A 305 -18.74 -23.62 3.35
C HIS A 305 -17.95 -23.47 2.04
N LEU A 306 -16.90 -22.65 2.07
CA LEU A 306 -15.97 -22.50 0.95
C LEU A 306 -14.97 -23.67 0.93
N GLU A 307 -14.44 -23.99 -0.25
CA GLU A 307 -13.41 -25.03 -0.41
C GLU A 307 -12.16 -24.70 0.42
N GLN A 308 -11.68 -25.65 1.24
CA GLN A 308 -10.52 -25.40 2.09
C GLN A 308 -9.22 -25.26 1.28
N LEU A 309 -8.45 -24.21 1.59
CA LEU A 309 -7.17 -23.87 0.95
C LEU A 309 -6.03 -23.91 1.98
N PRO A 310 -5.57 -25.10 2.41
CA PRO A 310 -4.64 -25.26 3.53
C PRO A 310 -3.23 -24.69 3.28
N ASN A 311 -2.87 -24.35 2.05
CA ASN A 311 -1.57 -23.73 1.73
C ASN A 311 -1.58 -22.19 1.85
N ILE A 312 -2.75 -21.54 1.89
CA ILE A 312 -2.87 -20.09 2.05
C ILE A 312 -2.50 -19.68 3.47
N ARG A 313 -1.54 -18.76 3.58
CA ARG A 313 -1.01 -18.21 4.84
C ARG A 313 -1.25 -16.71 4.97
N THR A 314 -1.47 -16.01 3.86
CA THR A 314 -1.65 -14.56 3.80
C THR A 314 -2.91 -14.20 3.04
N LEU A 315 -3.80 -13.41 3.65
CA LEU A 315 -5.04 -12.93 3.03
C LEU A 315 -5.08 -11.39 2.97
N PHE A 316 -5.21 -10.84 1.76
CA PHE A 316 -5.47 -9.43 1.51
C PHE A 316 -6.93 -9.20 1.07
N MET A 317 -7.73 -8.51 1.90
CA MET A 317 -9.06 -8.02 1.54
C MET A 317 -9.02 -6.52 1.18
N ARG A 318 -8.91 -6.22 -0.12
CA ARG A 318 -9.00 -4.85 -0.63
C ARG A 318 -10.45 -4.53 -0.98
N GLY A 319 -10.98 -3.46 -0.41
CA GLY A 319 -12.40 -3.11 -0.54
C GLY A 319 -13.31 -4.02 0.29
N ALA A 320 -12.88 -4.36 1.53
CA ALA A 320 -13.47 -5.39 2.38
C ALA A 320 -14.99 -5.29 2.55
N TRP A 321 -15.56 -4.07 2.55
CA TRP A 321 -17.01 -3.83 2.55
C TRP A 321 -17.80 -4.57 1.45
N ASN A 322 -17.16 -4.97 0.37
CA ASN A 322 -17.82 -5.67 -0.73
C ASN A 322 -17.64 -7.20 -0.66
N ILE A 323 -16.79 -7.68 0.26
CA ILE A 323 -16.51 -9.10 0.52
C ILE A 323 -17.21 -9.54 1.82
N MET A 324 -17.19 -8.67 2.83
CA MET A 324 -17.48 -9.02 4.23
C MET A 324 -18.24 -7.85 4.90
N ARG A 325 -19.51 -8.09 5.27
CA ARG A 325 -20.44 -7.07 5.83
C ARG A 325 -21.08 -7.43 7.18
N ASP A 326 -20.86 -8.67 7.60
CA ASP A 326 -21.38 -9.32 8.80
C ASP A 326 -20.36 -10.36 9.24
N TYR A 327 -20.37 -10.73 10.52
CA TYR A 327 -19.49 -11.73 11.10
C TYR A 327 -19.57 -13.11 10.42
N GLN A 328 -20.74 -13.55 9.94
CA GLN A 328 -20.84 -14.87 9.27
C GLN A 328 -19.93 -14.97 8.04
N HIS A 329 -19.81 -13.91 7.26
CA HIS A 329 -18.89 -13.85 6.12
C HIS A 329 -17.41 -13.99 6.54
N TRP A 330 -17.03 -13.54 7.75
CA TRP A 330 -15.69 -13.78 8.29
C TRP A 330 -15.51 -15.26 8.63
N THR A 331 -16.45 -15.83 9.40
CA THR A 331 -16.44 -17.24 9.80
C THR A 331 -16.21 -18.14 8.58
N THR A 332 -17.09 -18.04 7.58
CA THR A 332 -17.03 -18.81 6.32
C THR A 332 -15.71 -18.66 5.55
N ILE A 333 -15.08 -17.48 5.55
CA ILE A 333 -13.78 -17.27 4.90
C ILE A 333 -12.63 -17.82 5.77
N SER A 334 -12.70 -17.68 7.09
CA SER A 334 -11.65 -18.12 8.03
C SER A 334 -11.58 -19.65 8.16
N GLU A 335 -12.72 -20.34 8.16
CA GLU A 335 -12.82 -21.81 8.16
C GLU A 335 -12.14 -22.44 6.94
N ALA A 336 -12.24 -21.77 5.79
CA ALA A 336 -11.62 -22.22 4.54
C ALA A 336 -10.11 -21.93 4.46
N LEU A 337 -9.55 -21.19 5.43
CA LEU A 337 -8.14 -20.77 5.47
C LEU A 337 -7.47 -21.22 6.78
N PRO A 338 -7.42 -22.53 7.10
CA PRO A 338 -6.98 -23.03 8.41
C PRO A 338 -5.50 -22.73 8.76
N SER A 339 -4.68 -22.45 7.74
CA SER A 339 -3.26 -22.08 7.89
C SER A 339 -2.99 -20.57 7.83
N LEU A 340 -4.03 -19.74 7.94
CA LEU A 340 -3.89 -18.29 7.90
C LEU A 340 -3.00 -17.77 9.05
N ARG A 341 -1.90 -17.11 8.69
CA ARG A 341 -0.95 -16.46 9.60
C ARG A 341 -0.99 -14.93 9.52
N GLU A 342 -1.44 -14.39 8.40
CA GLU A 342 -1.41 -12.95 8.11
C GLU A 342 -2.74 -12.49 7.50
N TRP A 343 -3.35 -11.45 8.08
CA TRP A 343 -4.60 -10.88 7.58
C TRP A 343 -4.52 -9.36 7.41
N HIS A 344 -4.73 -8.90 6.18
CA HIS A 344 -4.77 -7.51 5.79
C HIS A 344 -6.17 -7.13 5.31
N CYS A 345 -6.81 -6.11 5.90
CA CYS A 345 -8.21 -5.77 5.67
C CYS A 345 -8.44 -4.26 5.61
N ALA A 346 -9.06 -3.75 4.53
CA ALA A 346 -9.27 -2.31 4.33
C ALA A 346 -10.74 -1.92 4.09
N TYR A 347 -11.30 -1.18 5.05
CA TYR A 347 -12.63 -0.55 5.00
C TYR A 347 -12.54 0.95 4.70
N ALA A 348 -12.55 1.29 3.41
CA ALA A 348 -12.44 2.67 2.92
C ALA A 348 -13.66 3.59 3.21
N LYS A 349 -14.73 3.10 3.85
CA LYS A 349 -15.95 3.88 4.17
C LYS A 349 -16.53 3.49 5.53
N PRO A 350 -17.12 4.45 6.29
CA PRO A 350 -17.69 4.20 7.60
C PRO A 350 -18.94 3.33 7.51
N LYS A 351 -18.93 2.19 8.21
CA LYS A 351 -20.05 1.26 8.32
C LYS A 351 -20.06 0.59 9.69
N ILE A 352 -21.09 0.83 10.50
CA ILE A 352 -21.21 0.24 11.84
C ILE A 352 -21.23 -1.29 11.78
N GLU A 353 -21.84 -1.83 10.71
CA GLU A 353 -21.91 -3.25 10.37
C GLU A 353 -20.50 -3.84 10.18
N ALA A 354 -19.58 -3.07 9.58
CA ALA A 354 -18.18 -3.47 9.42
C ALA A 354 -17.37 -3.36 10.73
N TYR A 355 -17.67 -2.40 11.61
CA TYR A 355 -17.07 -2.36 12.96
C TYR A 355 -17.53 -3.57 13.78
N HIS A 356 -18.82 -3.93 13.75
CA HIS A 356 -19.32 -5.16 14.36
C HIS A 356 -18.67 -6.41 13.77
N THR A 357 -18.52 -6.48 12.44
CA THR A 357 -17.85 -7.59 11.75
C THR A 357 -16.39 -7.76 12.23
N ILE A 358 -15.62 -6.67 12.30
CA ILE A 358 -14.24 -6.69 12.78
C ILE A 358 -14.19 -7.08 14.26
N CYS A 359 -15.03 -6.52 15.14
CA CYS A 359 -15.07 -6.93 16.54
C CYS A 359 -15.44 -8.41 16.71
N GLY A 360 -16.37 -8.94 15.90
CA GLY A 360 -16.66 -10.37 15.84
C GLY A 360 -15.44 -11.20 15.43
N ALA A 361 -14.80 -10.85 14.32
CA ALA A 361 -13.60 -11.52 13.82
C ALA A 361 -12.43 -11.52 14.82
N LEU A 362 -12.24 -10.41 15.54
CA LEU A 362 -11.25 -10.29 16.61
C LEU A 362 -11.62 -11.06 17.90
N SER A 363 -12.88 -11.48 18.05
CA SER A 363 -13.32 -12.31 19.20
C SER A 363 -13.04 -13.80 18.99
N THR A 364 -12.84 -14.23 17.74
CA THR A 364 -12.65 -15.63 17.32
C THR A 364 -11.42 -15.82 16.44
N LEU A 365 -10.45 -14.90 16.54
CA LEU A 365 -9.25 -14.92 15.73
C LEU A 365 -8.39 -16.15 16.06
N SER A 366 -7.88 -16.83 15.03
CA SER A 366 -7.04 -18.02 15.22
C SER A 366 -5.72 -17.69 15.90
N SER A 367 -5.25 -18.56 16.80
CA SER A 367 -3.93 -18.48 17.45
C SER A 367 -2.76 -18.67 16.47
N ASN A 368 -3.02 -19.18 15.26
CA ASN A 368 -2.04 -19.25 14.17
C ASN A 368 -1.73 -17.87 13.55
N LEU A 369 -2.63 -16.88 13.73
CA LEU A 369 -2.51 -15.56 13.13
C LEU A 369 -1.54 -14.69 13.96
N ILE A 370 -0.44 -14.29 13.32
CA ILE A 370 0.65 -13.53 13.92
C ILE A 370 0.80 -12.12 13.35
N HIS A 371 0.33 -11.86 12.13
CA HIS A 371 0.40 -10.54 11.48
C HIS A 371 -1.01 -10.02 11.20
N LEU A 372 -1.35 -8.86 11.76
CA LEU A 372 -2.68 -8.26 11.66
C LEU A 372 -2.59 -6.82 11.15
N ASP A 373 -3.29 -6.51 10.06
CA ASP A 373 -3.29 -5.19 9.43
C ASP A 373 -4.73 -4.76 9.09
N ILE A 374 -5.30 -3.88 9.93
CA ILE A 374 -6.69 -3.41 9.77
C ILE A 374 -6.72 -1.91 9.50
N SER A 375 -7.24 -1.53 8.34
CA SER A 375 -7.48 -0.12 7.98
C SER A 375 -8.96 0.24 8.03
N LEU A 376 -9.34 1.04 9.02
CA LEU A 376 -10.65 1.65 9.22
C LEU A 376 -10.64 3.15 8.86
N GLU A 377 -9.87 3.55 7.84
CA GLU A 377 -9.68 4.96 7.47
C GLU A 377 -10.99 5.73 7.25
N GLY A 378 -12.03 5.07 6.73
CA GLY A 378 -13.33 5.70 6.51
C GLY A 378 -14.09 6.10 7.79
N PHE A 379 -13.72 5.57 8.96
CA PHE A 379 -14.51 5.72 10.19
C PHE A 379 -14.42 7.09 10.86
N HIS A 380 -13.70 8.06 10.27
CA HIS A 380 -13.44 9.39 10.85
C HIS A 380 -14.37 10.52 10.37
N SER A 381 -15.53 10.23 9.73
CA SER A 381 -16.45 11.30 9.29
C SER A 381 -16.99 12.10 10.48
N LYS A 382 -16.98 13.45 10.35
CA LYS A 382 -17.29 14.42 11.44
C LYS A 382 -18.70 14.27 12.02
N ASP A 383 -19.65 13.73 11.25
CA ASP A 383 -21.05 13.55 11.66
C ASP A 383 -21.25 12.44 12.72
N GLN A 384 -20.21 11.66 13.05
CA GLN A 384 -20.34 10.40 13.79
C GLN A 384 -20.36 10.52 15.33
N SER A 385 -20.70 11.68 15.88
CA SER A 385 -20.83 11.89 17.34
C SER A 385 -21.85 10.98 18.03
N HIS A 386 -22.77 10.36 17.27
CA HIS A 386 -23.86 9.51 17.77
C HIS A 386 -23.58 7.99 17.77
N TRP A 387 -22.46 7.51 17.21
CA TRP A 387 -22.19 6.04 17.12
C TRP A 387 -21.43 5.48 18.32
N LEU A 388 -20.82 6.34 19.15
CA LEU A 388 -20.04 5.91 20.32
C LEU A 388 -20.82 6.10 21.63
N GLY A 389 -21.52 7.22 21.81
CA GLY A 389 -22.33 7.49 23.01
C GLY A 389 -23.69 6.80 23.05
N GLY A 390 -23.82 5.64 22.40
CA GLY A 390 -25.06 4.86 22.27
C GLY A 390 -25.02 3.61 23.13
N LYS A 391 -25.95 3.47 24.10
CA LYS A 391 -26.03 2.36 25.07
C LYS A 391 -26.29 0.99 24.42
N ILE A 392 -25.25 0.38 23.87
CA ILE A 392 -25.17 -1.02 23.46
C ILE A 392 -23.85 -1.57 24.04
N GLY A 393 -23.84 -2.81 24.53
CA GLY A 393 -22.71 -3.42 25.26
C GLY A 393 -21.49 -3.77 24.41
N HIS A 394 -20.98 -2.80 23.65
CA HIS A 394 -19.86 -3.00 22.74
C HIS A 394 -18.55 -3.18 23.48
N HIS A 395 -17.83 -4.26 23.13
CA HIS A 395 -16.47 -4.45 23.59
C HIS A 395 -15.57 -3.39 22.93
N HIS A 396 -14.77 -2.72 23.75
CA HIS A 396 -13.87 -1.67 23.28
C HIS A 396 -12.74 -2.25 22.42
N MET A 397 -12.72 -1.94 21.11
CA MET A 397 -11.84 -2.61 20.14
C MET A 397 -10.34 -2.57 20.50
N CYS A 398 -9.85 -1.49 21.11
CA CYS A 398 -8.46 -1.44 21.57
C CYS A 398 -8.18 -2.48 22.67
N ARG A 399 -9.11 -2.66 23.61
CA ARG A 399 -9.05 -3.69 24.67
C ARG A 399 -9.20 -5.11 24.11
N MET A 400 -9.93 -5.28 23.01
CA MET A 400 -10.02 -6.57 22.30
C MET A 400 -8.70 -6.90 21.60
N LEU A 401 -8.18 -5.98 20.78
CA LEU A 401 -6.87 -6.10 20.15
C LEU A 401 -5.77 -6.33 21.18
N GLY A 402 -5.79 -5.61 22.30
CA GLY A 402 -4.84 -5.78 23.40
C GLY A 402 -4.80 -7.19 23.98
N ARG A 403 -5.90 -7.96 23.95
CA ARG A 403 -5.89 -9.38 24.34
C ARG A 403 -5.23 -10.29 23.28
N LEU A 404 -5.20 -9.86 22.02
CA LEU A 404 -4.57 -10.57 20.91
C LEU A 404 -3.09 -10.19 20.70
N VAL A 405 -2.66 -9.00 21.15
CA VAL A 405 -1.27 -8.52 21.02
C VAL A 405 -0.20 -9.54 21.45
N PRO A 406 -0.38 -10.39 22.51
CA PRO A 406 0.61 -11.41 22.85
C PRO A 406 0.94 -12.36 21.67
N GLN A 407 -0.07 -12.99 21.05
CA GLN A 407 0.16 -13.94 19.96
C GLN A 407 0.68 -13.30 18.66
N LEU A 408 0.55 -11.98 18.50
CA LEU A 408 0.95 -11.25 17.32
C LEU A 408 2.45 -10.95 17.33
N GLU A 409 3.13 -11.16 16.20
CA GLU A 409 4.46 -10.64 15.94
C GLU A 409 4.38 -9.21 15.38
N HIS A 410 3.37 -8.88 14.56
CA HIS A 410 3.21 -7.57 13.92
C HIS A 410 1.76 -7.06 13.97
N LEU A 411 1.56 -5.79 14.32
CA LEU A 411 0.26 -5.11 14.35
C LEU A 411 0.27 -3.78 13.57
N SER A 412 -0.58 -3.68 12.55
CA SER A 412 -0.92 -2.45 11.84
C SER A 412 -2.39 -2.09 12.07
N LEU A 413 -2.67 -0.84 12.43
CA LEU A 413 -4.03 -0.35 12.66
C LEU A 413 -4.19 1.09 12.20
N THR A 414 -5.14 1.35 11.32
CA THR A 414 -5.63 2.71 11.02
C THR A 414 -7.03 2.89 11.58
N GLY A 415 -7.25 3.88 12.46
CA GLY A 415 -8.60 4.12 13.00
C GLY A 415 -8.64 4.88 14.31
N TYR A 416 -9.56 4.47 15.19
CA TYR A 416 -9.79 5.04 16.52
C TYR A 416 -8.95 4.22 17.52
N ILE A 417 -7.98 4.84 18.19
CA ILE A 417 -6.94 4.12 18.96
C ILE A 417 -6.62 4.86 20.26
N CYS A 418 -6.59 4.17 21.40
CA CYS A 418 -6.18 4.75 22.68
C CYS A 418 -5.30 3.79 23.51
N ALA A 419 -4.82 4.28 24.66
CA ALA A 419 -3.88 3.59 25.55
C ALA A 419 -4.35 2.21 26.04
N ASP A 420 -5.66 1.92 26.00
CA ASP A 420 -6.21 0.62 26.41
C ASP A 420 -5.68 -0.55 25.57
N LEU A 421 -5.22 -0.31 24.34
CA LEU A 421 -4.53 -1.30 23.50
C LEU A 421 -3.32 -1.88 24.25
N PHE A 422 -2.41 -1.00 24.64
CA PHE A 422 -1.14 -1.34 25.27
C PHE A 422 -1.31 -1.68 26.75
N ASN A 423 -2.17 -0.97 27.48
CA ASN A 423 -2.48 -1.29 28.88
C ASN A 423 -3.03 -2.73 29.02
N THR A 424 -3.89 -3.16 28.09
CA THR A 424 -4.45 -4.53 28.10
C THR A 424 -3.42 -5.57 27.65
N ALA A 425 -2.64 -5.29 26.60
CA ALA A 425 -1.55 -6.16 26.14
C ALA A 425 -0.54 -6.46 27.25
N ARG A 426 -0.09 -5.42 27.95
CA ARG A 426 0.83 -5.54 29.09
C ARG A 426 0.19 -6.23 30.30
N ALA A 427 -1.12 -6.07 30.52
CA ALA A 427 -1.81 -6.79 31.58
C ALA A 427 -1.84 -8.31 31.29
N VAL A 428 -2.34 -8.72 30.12
CA VAL A 428 -2.46 -10.14 29.74
C VAL A 428 -1.10 -10.84 29.69
N THR A 429 -0.08 -10.17 29.15
CA THR A 429 1.28 -10.76 29.00
C THR A 429 2.04 -10.83 30.32
N ARG A 430 1.69 -10.03 31.34
CA ARG A 430 2.26 -10.20 32.70
C ARG A 430 1.79 -11.47 33.38
N ASP A 431 0.60 -11.96 33.03
CA ASP A 431 0.10 -13.26 33.49
C ASP A 431 0.71 -14.42 32.68
N HIS A 432 1.14 -14.15 31.43
CA HIS A 432 1.63 -15.15 30.47
C HIS A 432 2.89 -14.67 29.70
N PRO A 433 4.08 -14.53 30.35
CA PRO A 433 5.24 -13.89 29.73
C PRO A 433 5.85 -14.64 28.54
N GLN A 434 5.67 -15.96 28.47
CA GLN A 434 6.10 -16.78 27.34
C GLN A 434 5.41 -16.42 26.01
N ASP A 435 4.25 -15.76 26.08
CA ASP A 435 3.45 -15.38 24.92
C ASP A 435 3.80 -13.95 24.43
N ALA A 436 4.92 -13.35 24.85
CA ALA A 436 5.32 -11.98 24.52
C ALA A 436 5.96 -11.81 23.11
N ARG A 437 5.23 -12.12 22.03
CA ARG A 437 5.82 -12.26 20.68
C ARG A 437 5.96 -10.96 19.86
N LEU A 438 5.41 -9.84 20.33
CA LEU A 438 5.30 -8.61 19.54
C LEU A 438 6.66 -7.98 19.20
N ARG A 439 6.87 -7.75 17.90
CA ARG A 439 8.12 -7.22 17.30
C ARG A 439 7.93 -5.85 16.63
N SER A 440 6.78 -5.60 16.01
CA SER A 440 6.51 -4.36 15.28
C SER A 440 5.09 -3.84 15.42
N VAL A 441 4.94 -2.51 15.44
CA VAL A 441 3.65 -1.81 15.49
C VAL A 441 3.63 -0.57 14.59
N ASP A 442 2.62 -0.39 13.72
CA ASP A 442 2.34 0.89 13.01
C ASP A 442 0.86 1.31 13.20
N LEU A 443 0.65 2.36 13.99
CA LEU A 443 -0.66 2.92 14.32
C LEU A 443 -0.88 4.25 13.59
N VAL A 444 -1.86 4.27 12.68
CA VAL A 444 -2.38 5.50 12.08
C VAL A 444 -3.60 5.95 12.86
N VAL A 445 -3.35 6.81 13.84
CA VAL A 445 -4.40 7.41 14.68
C VAL A 445 -5.18 8.39 13.82
N LYS A 446 -6.48 8.14 13.64
CA LYS A 446 -7.44 9.13 13.11
C LYS A 446 -8.05 9.94 14.24
N THR A 447 -8.34 9.30 15.37
CA THR A 447 -8.65 9.97 16.64
C THR A 447 -8.36 9.04 17.82
N CYS A 448 -8.34 9.60 19.04
CA CYS A 448 -8.31 8.81 20.25
C CYS A 448 -9.73 8.39 20.66
N CYS A 449 -9.89 7.19 21.20
CA CYS A 449 -11.16 6.77 21.78
C CYS A 449 -11.48 7.56 23.07
N LYS A 450 -12.76 7.81 23.33
CA LYS A 450 -13.23 8.48 24.55
C LYS A 450 -13.23 7.53 25.74
N ASP A 451 -13.29 8.10 26.94
CA ASP A 451 -13.56 7.37 28.19
C ASP A 451 -15.04 7.54 28.54
N ASP A 452 -15.80 6.45 28.47
CA ASP A 452 -17.26 6.38 28.68
C ASP A 452 -17.71 7.02 30.01
N ARG A 453 -16.81 7.12 31.00
CA ARG A 453 -17.09 7.63 32.35
C ARG A 453 -17.53 9.11 32.39
N ASN A 454 -17.30 9.89 31.34
CA ASN A 454 -17.58 11.33 31.30
C ASN A 454 -18.71 11.76 30.33
N GLU A 455 -19.41 10.83 29.67
CA GLU A 455 -20.31 11.19 28.55
C GLU A 455 -21.59 11.98 28.91
N LEU A 456 -21.95 12.07 30.19
CA LEU A 456 -23.25 12.61 30.64
C LEU A 456 -23.52 14.09 30.29
N LEU A 457 -22.55 14.87 29.79
CA LEU A 457 -22.67 16.35 29.70
C LEU A 457 -22.17 17.05 28.42
N SER A 458 -21.49 16.42 27.45
CA SER A 458 -20.81 17.20 26.37
C SER A 458 -20.69 16.63 24.93
N PRO A 459 -21.60 15.82 24.35
CA PRO A 459 -21.53 15.45 22.92
C PRO A 459 -21.55 16.63 21.93
N LEU A 460 -22.03 17.81 22.35
CA LEU A 460 -22.28 18.98 21.50
C LEU A 460 -21.09 19.96 21.38
N LEU A 461 -20.01 19.76 22.14
CA LEU A 461 -18.92 20.74 22.32
C LEU A 461 -17.50 20.15 22.17
N ASP A 462 -17.37 18.88 21.75
CA ASP A 462 -16.03 18.32 21.50
C ASP A 462 -15.45 18.85 20.18
N GLU A 463 -14.33 19.58 20.30
CA GLU A 463 -13.47 19.96 19.19
C GLU A 463 -13.02 18.72 18.38
N PRO A 464 -12.84 18.84 17.05
CA PRO A 464 -12.27 17.75 16.26
C PRO A 464 -10.84 17.41 16.72
N PRO A 465 -10.35 16.17 16.51
CA PRO A 465 -8.96 15.84 16.77
C PRO A 465 -8.06 16.65 15.83
N GLY A 466 -6.98 17.21 16.37
CA GLY A 466 -6.09 18.11 15.63
C GLY A 466 -5.03 18.74 16.54
N VAL A 467 -4.10 19.47 15.95
CA VAL A 467 -2.94 20.07 16.65
C VAL A 467 -3.30 21.20 17.62
N THR A 468 -4.52 21.73 17.57
CA THR A 468 -5.05 22.75 18.48
C THR A 468 -5.85 22.18 19.65
N ASN A 469 -6.30 20.93 19.56
CA ASN A 469 -7.17 20.29 20.54
C ASN A 469 -6.33 19.58 21.61
N MET A 470 -6.13 20.23 22.77
CA MET A 470 -5.31 19.65 23.85
C MET A 470 -5.85 18.32 24.38
N ARG A 471 -7.18 18.08 24.39
CA ARG A 471 -7.73 16.78 24.82
C ARG A 471 -7.25 15.64 23.91
N PHE A 472 -7.14 15.91 22.61
CA PHE A 472 -6.59 14.96 21.65
C PHE A 472 -5.08 14.77 21.84
N ILE A 473 -4.31 15.86 22.04
CA ILE A 473 -2.87 15.82 22.30
C ILE A 473 -2.55 15.01 23.58
N ASP A 474 -3.21 15.30 24.70
CA ASP A 474 -3.07 14.58 25.97
C ASP A 474 -3.42 13.08 25.83
N SER A 475 -4.37 12.75 24.94
CA SER A 475 -4.79 11.36 24.68
C SER A 475 -3.79 10.62 23.78
N PHE A 476 -3.18 11.33 22.82
CA PHE A 476 -2.09 10.81 21.98
C PHE A 476 -0.82 10.61 22.81
N GLU A 477 -0.52 11.49 23.77
CA GLU A 477 0.57 11.30 24.74
C GLU A 477 0.36 10.03 25.56
N LYS A 478 -0.82 9.84 26.15
CA LYS A 478 -1.18 8.62 26.90
C LYS A 478 -1.03 7.36 26.05
N LEU A 479 -1.41 7.41 24.78
CA LEU A 479 -1.20 6.31 23.82
C LEU A 479 0.29 6.02 23.62
N ALA A 480 1.12 7.03 23.31
CA ALA A 480 2.56 6.85 23.13
C ALA A 480 3.25 6.33 24.40
N LEU A 481 2.96 6.96 25.56
CA LEU A 481 3.45 6.54 26.88
C LEU A 481 3.06 5.09 27.22
N SER A 482 1.83 4.67 26.92
CA SER A 482 1.41 3.28 27.13
C SER A 482 2.16 2.28 26.23
N SER A 483 2.52 2.68 25.00
CA SER A 483 3.36 1.86 24.11
C SER A 483 4.79 1.71 24.64
N ILE A 484 5.38 2.79 25.17
CA ILE A 484 6.70 2.76 25.83
C ILE A 484 6.65 1.85 27.05
N ARG A 485 5.61 1.96 27.88
CA ARG A 485 5.42 1.10 29.05
C ARG A 485 5.37 -0.40 28.71
N CYS A 486 5.09 -0.80 27.46
CA CYS A 486 5.10 -2.21 27.03
C CYS A 486 6.50 -2.78 26.74
N LEU A 487 7.53 -1.94 26.58
CA LEU A 487 8.90 -2.36 26.27
C LEU A 487 9.58 -3.15 27.41
N ASP A 488 9.03 -3.10 28.64
CA ASP A 488 9.48 -3.91 29.77
C ASP A 488 8.96 -5.36 29.74
N THR A 489 7.97 -5.63 28.88
CA THR A 489 7.27 -6.92 28.78
C THR A 489 7.53 -7.57 27.41
N TYR A 490 7.49 -6.79 26.33
CA TYR A 490 7.84 -7.25 24.97
C TYR A 490 9.29 -6.89 24.65
N LEU A 491 10.22 -7.77 25.01
CA LEU A 491 11.66 -7.51 24.86
C LEU A 491 12.11 -7.44 23.38
N ASP A 492 11.43 -8.18 22.50
CA ASP A 492 11.63 -8.24 21.04
C ASP A 492 11.04 -7.03 20.28
N LEU A 493 10.29 -6.14 20.96
CA LEU A 493 9.62 -4.99 20.35
C LEU A 493 10.62 -3.89 19.96
N SER A 494 11.18 -4.02 18.76
CA SER A 494 12.21 -3.14 18.20
C SER A 494 11.66 -2.01 17.31
N TYR A 495 10.40 -2.09 16.90
CA TYR A 495 9.73 -1.08 16.08
C TYR A 495 8.37 -0.66 16.64
N ILE A 496 8.23 0.62 16.99
CA ILE A 496 6.94 1.24 17.31
C ILE A 496 6.78 2.50 16.46
N ARG A 497 5.66 2.62 15.76
CA ARG A 497 5.26 3.82 15.04
C ARG A 497 3.83 4.18 15.38
N ILE A 498 3.61 5.42 15.77
CA ILE A 498 2.29 5.98 16.08
C ILE A 498 2.22 7.35 15.41
N ARG A 499 1.19 7.62 14.62
CA ARG A 499 1.12 8.83 13.79
C ARG A 499 -0.30 9.32 13.60
N PHE A 500 -0.55 10.58 13.93
CA PHE A 500 -1.71 11.31 13.45
C PHE A 500 -1.49 11.77 12.01
N ILE A 501 -2.52 11.69 11.17
CA ILE A 501 -2.48 12.16 9.79
C ILE A 501 -3.76 12.94 9.47
N ASP A 502 -3.68 14.24 9.71
CA ASP A 502 -4.58 15.25 9.17
C ASP A 502 -3.88 15.99 8.02
N LEU A 503 -4.51 16.03 6.85
CA LEU A 503 -4.03 16.74 5.66
C LEU A 503 -4.73 18.10 5.46
N ASP A 504 -5.83 18.33 6.19
CA ASP A 504 -6.57 19.59 6.21
C ASP A 504 -6.00 20.56 7.27
N SER A 505 -5.18 20.04 8.21
CA SER A 505 -4.39 20.81 9.17
C SER A 505 -3.50 21.87 8.50
N GLN A 506 -3.62 23.12 8.96
CA GLN A 506 -2.80 24.25 8.52
C GLN A 506 -1.29 23.99 8.66
N CYS A 507 -0.87 23.04 9.51
CA CYS A 507 0.52 22.66 9.68
C CYS A 507 0.68 21.14 9.87
N ALA A 508 0.38 20.35 8.83
CA ALA A 508 0.49 18.88 8.85
C ALA A 508 1.90 18.33 9.21
N VAL A 509 2.96 19.15 9.12
CA VAL A 509 4.30 18.77 9.61
C VAL A 509 4.36 18.64 11.13
N LEU A 510 3.52 19.39 11.88
CA LEU A 510 3.37 19.36 13.34
C LEU A 510 2.36 18.32 13.84
N ASN A 511 1.73 17.53 12.97
CA ASN A 511 0.85 16.44 13.39
C ASN A 511 1.61 15.48 14.34
N PRO A 512 1.09 15.18 15.54
CA PRO A 512 1.80 14.37 16.53
C PRO A 512 2.12 12.98 16.00
N TYR A 513 3.33 12.53 16.32
CA TYR A 513 3.81 11.19 16.02
C TYR A 513 4.77 10.74 17.13
N PHE A 514 4.95 9.43 17.26
CA PHE A 514 6.01 8.81 18.05
C PHE A 514 6.60 7.68 17.19
N HIS A 515 7.93 7.57 17.17
CA HIS A 515 8.63 6.56 16.38
C HIS A 515 9.87 6.07 17.10
N LEU A 516 9.94 4.76 17.31
CA LEU A 516 11.04 4.00 17.90
C LEU A 516 11.52 2.98 16.85
N ALA A 517 12.79 3.07 16.46
CA ALA A 517 13.51 2.10 15.64
C ALA A 517 15.01 2.15 16.02
N ASP A 518 15.78 1.07 15.88
CA ASP A 518 17.23 1.04 16.12
C ASP A 518 17.70 1.58 17.49
N ASN A 519 16.89 1.39 18.55
CA ASN A 519 17.07 2.02 19.88
C ASN A 519 17.10 3.57 19.85
N LYS A 520 16.46 4.20 18.86
CA LYS A 520 16.33 5.66 18.71
C LYS A 520 14.87 6.06 18.68
N CYS A 521 14.53 7.10 19.43
CA CYS A 521 13.19 7.70 19.49
C CYS A 521 13.14 9.07 18.81
N THR A 522 12.03 9.34 18.13
CA THR A 522 11.68 10.63 17.50
C THR A 522 10.19 10.91 17.64
N GLY A 523 9.81 12.18 17.55
CA GLY A 523 8.43 12.64 17.71
C GLY A 523 8.12 13.26 19.07
N ILE A 524 6.90 13.08 19.57
CA ILE A 524 6.44 13.72 20.79
C ILE A 524 7.24 13.26 22.02
N TRP A 525 7.55 14.20 22.91
CA TRP A 525 8.18 13.92 24.18
C TRP A 525 7.61 14.77 25.31
N SER A 526 7.81 14.28 26.53
CA SER A 526 7.53 14.92 27.81
C SER A 526 8.47 14.32 28.86
N HIS A 527 8.50 14.89 30.07
CA HIS A 527 9.32 14.33 31.15
C HIS A 527 8.91 12.88 31.46
N GLU A 528 7.60 12.59 31.54
CA GLU A 528 7.14 11.23 31.85
C GLU A 528 7.47 10.24 30.72
N ILE A 529 7.39 10.67 29.45
CA ILE A 529 7.81 9.85 28.30
C ILE A 529 9.31 9.50 28.39
N VAL A 530 10.18 10.49 28.64
CA VAL A 530 11.64 10.29 28.68
C VAL A 530 12.08 9.47 29.90
N GLU A 531 11.52 9.77 31.08
CA GLU A 531 11.80 9.04 32.32
C GLU A 531 11.26 7.60 32.27
N THR A 532 10.08 7.39 31.68
CA THR A 532 9.53 6.04 31.50
C THR A 532 10.38 5.24 30.51
N LEU A 533 10.80 5.85 29.39
CA LEU A 533 11.63 5.20 28.38
C LEU A 533 12.98 4.74 28.96
N SER A 534 13.69 5.63 29.67
CA SER A 534 14.99 5.28 30.27
C SER A 534 14.87 4.21 31.36
N ARG A 535 13.75 4.14 32.07
CA ARG A 535 13.45 3.09 33.06
C ARG A 535 13.14 1.72 32.43
N VAL A 536 12.37 1.67 31.34
CA VAL A 536 11.92 0.39 30.74
C VAL A 536 12.88 -0.15 29.67
N ARG A 537 13.62 0.72 28.98
CA ARG A 537 14.53 0.34 27.90
C ARG A 537 15.76 1.26 27.89
N PRO A 538 16.71 1.10 28.83
CA PRO A 538 17.85 2.03 29.02
C PRO A 538 18.75 2.20 27.78
N THR A 539 18.72 1.27 26.82
CA THR A 539 19.44 1.38 25.55
C THR A 539 18.81 2.40 24.59
N THR A 540 17.52 2.69 24.75
CA THR A 540 16.74 3.51 23.83
C THR A 540 16.68 4.96 24.30
N HIS A 541 17.04 5.88 23.40
CA HIS A 541 17.14 7.32 23.69
C HIS A 541 16.48 8.14 22.57
N PHE A 542 16.04 9.36 22.88
CA PHE A 542 15.62 10.31 21.85
C PHE A 542 16.83 10.81 21.06
N VAL A 543 16.68 10.97 19.74
CA VAL A 543 17.73 11.52 18.86
C VAL A 543 18.02 12.99 19.20
N GLU A 544 16.96 13.74 19.54
CA GLU A 544 17.01 15.14 19.95
C GLU A 544 15.80 15.41 20.87
N LEU A 545 15.93 16.31 21.84
CA LEU A 545 14.82 16.82 22.65
C LEU A 545 14.65 18.32 22.37
N ALA A 546 13.78 18.65 21.41
CA ALA A 546 13.50 20.01 20.98
C ALA A 546 12.03 20.37 21.24
N ASP A 547 11.76 21.66 21.47
CA ASP A 547 10.39 22.15 21.68
C ASP A 547 9.51 21.97 20.44
N GLY A 548 10.08 22.10 19.24
CA GLY A 548 9.47 21.82 17.94
C GLY A 548 8.42 22.83 17.47
N ILE A 549 7.69 23.45 18.39
CA ILE A 549 6.73 24.55 18.16
C ILE A 549 7.22 25.77 18.94
N PHE A 550 7.47 26.88 18.24
CA PHE A 550 7.97 28.12 18.85
C PHE A 550 6.89 29.21 18.82
N THR A 551 6.87 30.08 19.83
CA THR A 551 5.99 31.24 19.90
C THR A 551 6.29 32.27 18.80
N GLN A 552 5.25 32.78 18.15
CA GLN A 552 5.34 33.96 17.29
C GLN A 552 5.01 35.20 18.11
N TYR A 553 5.94 36.16 18.18
CA TYR A 553 5.74 37.43 18.87
C TYR A 553 5.33 38.53 17.89
N GLY A 554 4.33 39.31 18.28
CA GLY A 554 3.91 40.54 17.61
C GLY A 554 4.54 41.79 18.23
N PRO A 555 4.04 42.98 17.87
CA PRO A 555 4.39 44.23 18.55
C PRO A 555 4.21 44.10 20.08
N ASN A 556 5.08 44.76 20.84
CA ASN A 556 5.07 44.77 22.31
C ASN A 556 5.24 43.38 22.98
N ASN A 557 5.88 42.42 22.31
CA ASN A 557 6.14 41.05 22.80
C ASN A 557 4.87 40.24 23.16
N VAL A 558 3.70 40.62 22.63
CA VAL A 558 2.48 39.81 22.74
C VAL A 558 2.63 38.56 21.88
N ILE A 559 2.24 37.38 22.38
CA ILE A 559 2.19 36.16 21.58
C ILE A 559 0.99 36.27 20.61
N ILE A 560 1.24 36.11 19.31
CA ILE A 560 0.23 36.25 18.24
C ILE A 560 0.02 34.96 17.43
N GLY A 561 0.67 33.86 17.82
CA GLY A 561 0.63 32.60 17.09
C GLY A 561 1.84 31.71 17.35
N ALA A 562 2.12 30.81 16.41
CA ALA A 562 3.28 29.93 16.41
C ALA A 562 4.09 30.07 15.12
N VAL A 563 5.41 29.89 15.21
CA VAL A 563 6.30 29.84 14.05
C VAL A 563 6.25 28.42 13.46
N TYR A 564 5.57 28.29 12.32
CA TYR A 564 5.45 27.00 11.62
C TYR A 564 6.79 26.58 10.98
N PRO A 565 7.31 25.37 11.25
CA PRO A 565 8.55 24.90 10.66
C PRO A 565 8.35 24.45 9.20
N ARG A 566 9.41 24.56 8.37
CA ARG A 566 9.37 24.11 6.96
C ARG A 566 9.46 22.60 6.79
N THR A 567 10.06 21.93 7.76
CA THR A 567 10.24 20.47 7.83
C THR A 567 9.56 19.96 9.10
N ARG A 568 9.29 18.66 9.18
CA ARG A 568 8.85 18.03 10.43
C ARG A 568 9.99 18.08 11.45
N PRO A 569 9.79 18.65 12.66
CA PRO A 569 10.78 18.59 13.73
C PRO A 569 11.08 17.12 14.11
N PRO A 570 12.34 16.76 14.45
CA PRO A 570 12.70 15.40 14.85
C PRO A 570 12.10 15.02 16.22
N SER A 571 11.79 16.01 17.06
CA SER A 571 10.97 15.86 18.24
C SER A 571 10.14 17.13 18.54
N ILE A 572 9.08 16.98 19.32
CA ILE A 572 8.13 18.06 19.69
C ILE A 572 7.78 17.89 21.18
N ASN A 573 7.94 18.95 21.98
CA ASN A 573 7.56 18.94 23.39
C ASN A 573 6.02 19.00 23.50
N ILE A 574 5.40 18.04 24.18
CA ILE A 574 3.93 17.93 24.23
C ILE A 574 3.24 19.23 24.74
N ASN A 575 3.92 20.01 25.58
CA ASN A 575 3.38 21.24 26.16
C ASN A 575 3.28 22.38 25.15
N THR A 576 4.08 22.38 24.08
CA THR A 576 4.15 23.49 23.12
C THR A 576 2.98 23.51 22.15
N TYR A 577 2.21 22.42 22.04
CA TYR A 577 0.88 22.40 21.40
C TYR A 577 -0.11 23.39 22.04
N ARG A 578 0.08 23.80 23.30
CA ARG A 578 -0.74 24.86 23.92
C ARG A 578 -0.63 26.19 23.18
N ILE A 579 0.53 26.50 22.59
CA ILE A 579 0.73 27.71 21.76
C ILE A 579 -0.27 27.72 20.59
N LEU A 580 -0.49 26.56 19.95
CA LEU A 580 -1.48 26.40 18.87
C LEU A 580 -2.91 26.42 19.42
N SER A 581 -3.16 25.77 20.57
CA SER A 581 -4.48 25.74 21.20
C SER A 581 -4.96 27.12 21.62
N ASP A 582 -4.08 27.98 22.13
CA ASP A 582 -4.43 29.29 22.64
C ASP A 582 -4.52 30.33 21.52
N ALA A 583 -3.62 30.26 20.53
CA ALA A 583 -3.72 31.06 19.30
C ALA A 583 -4.93 30.71 18.41
N ALA A 584 -5.62 29.58 18.67
CA ALA A 584 -6.87 29.21 18.01
C ALA A 584 -8.13 29.74 18.74
N LYS A 585 -7.95 30.38 19.92
CA LYS A 585 -9.04 30.94 20.76
C LYS A 585 -9.01 32.48 20.83
N SER A 586 -7.92 33.09 20.35
CA SER A 586 -7.69 34.54 20.24
C SER A 586 -8.17 35.10 18.90
#